data_AF-A0A150G4K9-F1
#
_entry.id   AF-A0A150G4K9-F1
#
_cell.length_a   1.000
_cell.length_b   1.000
_cell.length_c   1.000
_cell.angle_alpha   90.00
_cell.angle_beta   90.00
_cell.angle_gamma   90.00
#
_symmetry.space_group_name_H-M   'P 1'
#
loop_
_entity.id
_entity.type
_entity.pdbx_description
1 polymer ?
#
loop_
_entity_poly.entity_id
_entity_poly.type
_entity_poly.pdbx_seq_one_letter_code
_entity_poly.pdbx_strand_id
1 'polypeptide(L)'
;MRLPVDYPSDMAKLSGALSAVTGAESAVAFSYSCFFPADASSGQARTQLLGALLVPFAVIATSMIVWGASSNFYRVLSQADATLGLNTQLWVMHVIAVFILYPGWAQAALSVFACYKIDDGKTGLYAQNQKAAWRHGYWVRDMAQECYTGVHLRLYVPIGIASVIVLCFGPPLASFLLLWKHRAELGSKWVRQRYSFLYARYKPRFFWWESVLMLEELALVAVEVFGRGLKSVAHQILVLLAAFTFISAINMACSPSKLMVITKLEFMSMTVLSLTVSLSLFFVVDDGLSAADEVGGWTAW
;
A
#
# COMPACT_ATOMS: atom_id res chain seq x y z
N MET A 1 6.63 13.34 14.20
CA MET A 1 7.71 14.34 14.12
C MET A 1 7.55 15.07 12.79
N ARG A 2 7.22 16.38 12.79
CA ARG A 2 6.92 17.17 11.57
C ARG A 2 7.88 18.36 11.38
N LEU A 3 8.87 18.53 12.27
CA LEU A 3 9.84 19.62 12.25
C LEU A 3 11.25 19.05 12.02
N PRO A 4 12.10 19.74 11.24
CA PRO A 4 13.48 19.31 10.97
C PRO A 4 14.37 19.70 12.16
N VAL A 5 14.15 19.04 13.29
CA VAL A 5 14.94 19.19 14.51
C VAL A 5 15.51 17.83 14.85
N ASP A 6 16.80 17.78 15.21
CA ASP A 6 17.44 16.55 15.67
C ASP A 6 16.83 16.11 17.00
N TYR A 7 15.96 15.09 16.92
CA TYR A 7 15.40 14.47 18.12
C TYR A 7 16.43 13.51 18.74
N PRO A 8 16.48 13.41 20.08
CA PRO A 8 17.29 12.41 20.77
C PRO A 8 16.92 11.00 20.29
N SER A 9 17.93 10.14 20.12
CA SER A 9 17.76 8.79 19.53
C SER A 9 16.72 7.92 20.26
N ASP A 10 16.53 8.15 21.56
CA ASP A 10 15.59 7.40 22.38
C ASP A 10 14.13 7.78 22.12
N MET A 11 13.86 9.05 21.78
CA MET A 11 12.52 9.49 21.39
C MET A 11 12.14 8.97 20.00
N ALA A 12 13.11 8.92 19.07
CA ALA A 12 12.90 8.33 17.76
C ALA A 12 12.65 6.81 17.84
N LYS A 13 13.37 6.10 18.72
CA LYS A 13 13.17 4.67 18.99
C LYS A 13 11.82 4.41 19.66
N LEU A 14 11.42 5.21 20.65
CA LEU A 14 10.13 5.07 21.33
C LEU A 14 8.96 5.38 20.39
N SER A 15 9.04 6.45 19.60
CA SER A 15 8.03 6.72 18.58
C SER A 15 7.98 5.63 17.52
N GLY A 16 9.14 5.11 17.12
CA GLY A 16 9.23 3.97 16.20
C GLY A 16 8.58 2.71 16.77
N ALA A 17 8.80 2.40 18.04
CA ALA A 17 8.18 1.26 18.72
C ALA A 17 6.67 1.42 18.87
N LEU A 18 6.18 2.60 19.26
CA LEU A 18 4.75 2.89 19.39
C LEU A 18 4.04 2.88 18.02
N SER A 19 4.67 3.41 16.97
CA SER A 19 4.14 3.35 15.60
C SER A 19 4.12 1.92 15.04
N ALA A 20 5.14 1.12 15.34
CA ALA A 20 5.17 -0.30 14.97
C ALA A 20 4.07 -1.12 15.66
N VAL A 21 3.74 -0.81 16.91
CA VAL A 21 2.68 -1.49 17.67
C VAL A 21 1.27 -1.06 17.24
N THR A 22 1.10 0.20 16.84
CA THR A 22 -0.21 0.74 16.46
C THR A 22 -0.60 0.46 15.00
N GLY A 23 0.30 -0.07 14.17
CA GLY A 23 0.00 -0.52 12.81
C GLY A 23 -0.41 0.60 11.85
N ALA A 24 -0.13 1.87 12.19
CA ALA A 24 -0.34 2.99 11.30
C ALA A 24 0.74 3.01 10.21
N GLU A 25 0.64 2.10 9.24
CA GLU A 25 1.42 2.16 8.01
C GLU A 25 0.97 3.36 7.18
N SER A 26 1.56 4.51 7.47
CA SER A 26 1.75 5.54 6.46
C SER A 26 3.25 5.69 6.29
N ALA A 27 3.73 5.76 5.04
CA ALA A 27 5.13 6.02 4.71
C ALA A 27 5.67 7.32 5.34
N VAL A 28 4.80 8.11 5.99
CA VAL A 28 5.09 9.36 6.70
C VAL A 28 5.22 9.15 8.23
N ALA A 29 4.73 8.05 8.81
CA ALA A 29 4.73 7.81 10.26
C ALA A 29 5.78 6.82 10.77
N PHE A 30 6.30 5.93 9.92
CA PHE A 30 7.29 4.92 10.31
C PHE A 30 8.26 4.61 9.17
N SER A 31 9.57 4.68 9.46
CA SER A 31 10.64 4.29 8.54
C SER A 31 11.60 3.36 9.27
N TYR A 32 11.81 2.16 8.72
CA TYR A 32 12.78 1.19 9.21
C TYR A 32 14.21 1.73 9.17
N SER A 33 14.48 2.68 8.27
CA SER A 33 15.77 3.38 8.22
C SER A 33 16.09 4.14 9.51
N CYS A 34 15.09 4.53 10.32
CA CYS A 34 15.31 5.21 11.60
C CYS A 34 16.00 4.33 12.65
N PHE A 35 16.01 3.01 12.50
CA PHE A 35 16.79 2.12 13.37
C PHE A 35 18.29 2.18 13.07
N PHE A 36 18.66 2.60 11.86
CA PHE A 36 20.05 2.65 11.39
C PHE A 36 20.37 4.03 10.77
N PRO A 37 20.32 5.12 11.56
CA PRO A 37 20.51 6.48 11.04
C PRO A 37 21.93 6.75 10.54
N ALA A 38 22.91 5.96 10.97
CA ALA A 38 24.32 6.09 10.58
C ALA A 38 24.63 5.48 9.19
N ASP A 39 23.70 4.73 8.60
CA ASP A 39 23.92 4.13 7.28
C ASP A 39 23.84 5.17 6.15
N ALA A 40 24.61 4.95 5.09
CA ALA A 40 24.48 5.71 3.84
C ALA A 40 23.09 5.52 3.22
N SER A 41 22.69 6.41 2.29
CA SER A 41 21.36 6.39 1.65
C SER A 41 20.98 5.02 1.08
N SER A 42 21.95 4.31 0.48
CA SER A 42 21.76 2.96 -0.05
C SER A 42 21.46 1.92 1.03
N GLY A 43 22.07 2.05 2.21
CA GLY A 43 21.79 1.18 3.37
C GLY A 43 20.40 1.46 3.94
N GLN A 44 20.03 2.73 4.07
CA GLN A 44 18.70 3.16 4.51
C GLN A 44 17.59 2.70 3.54
N ALA A 45 17.82 2.82 2.23
CA ALA A 45 16.89 2.33 1.22
C ALA A 45 16.77 0.80 1.23
N ARG A 46 17.84 0.07 1.53
CA ARG A 46 17.79 -1.39 1.68
C ARG A 46 16.98 -1.81 2.91
N THR A 47 17.27 -1.23 4.07
CA THR A 47 16.57 -1.55 5.33
C THR A 47 15.09 -1.21 5.24
N GLN A 48 14.75 -0.08 4.63
CA GLN A 48 13.36 0.30 4.37
C GLN A 48 12.64 -0.71 3.46
N LEU A 49 13.34 -1.34 2.50
CA LEU A 49 12.69 -2.25 1.53
C LEU A 49 12.38 -3.57 2.20
N LEU A 50 13.43 -4.12 2.82
CA LEU A 50 13.39 -5.42 3.43
C LEU A 50 12.49 -5.38 4.66
N GLY A 51 12.50 -4.27 5.42
CA GLY A 51 11.54 -4.05 6.50
C GLY A 51 10.10 -4.09 5.98
N ALA A 52 9.76 -3.30 4.97
CA ALA A 52 8.41 -3.24 4.43
C ALA A 52 7.93 -4.58 3.82
N LEU A 53 8.85 -5.38 3.25
CA LEU A 53 8.51 -6.70 2.72
C LEU A 53 8.42 -7.78 3.81
N LEU A 54 9.36 -7.81 4.77
CA LEU A 54 9.52 -8.90 5.74
C LEU A 54 8.70 -8.73 7.01
N VAL A 55 8.45 -7.51 7.46
CA VAL A 55 7.74 -7.27 8.73
C VAL A 55 6.31 -7.77 8.72
N PRO A 56 5.51 -7.60 7.65
CA PRO A 56 4.19 -8.21 7.60
C PRO A 56 4.23 -9.75 7.77
N PHE A 57 5.25 -10.43 7.24
CA PHE A 57 5.43 -11.87 7.49
C PHE A 57 5.74 -12.16 8.96
N ALA A 58 6.58 -11.35 9.60
CA ALA A 58 6.87 -11.47 11.01
C ALA A 58 5.61 -11.24 11.87
N VAL A 59 4.78 -10.24 11.54
CA VAL A 59 3.50 -9.97 12.22
C VAL A 59 2.52 -11.14 12.06
N ILE A 60 2.44 -11.72 10.87
CA ILE A 60 1.62 -12.93 10.65
C ILE A 60 2.17 -14.10 11.47
N ALA A 61 3.49 -14.32 11.49
CA ALA A 61 4.10 -15.40 12.27
C ALA A 61 3.88 -15.22 13.79
N THR A 62 4.10 -14.02 14.32
CA THR A 62 3.92 -13.75 15.74
C THR A 62 2.46 -13.84 16.16
N SER A 63 1.53 -13.31 15.37
CA SER A 63 0.09 -13.44 15.65
C SER A 63 -0.34 -14.91 15.66
N MET A 64 0.13 -15.73 14.71
CA MET A 64 -0.14 -17.17 14.70
C MET A 64 0.46 -17.89 15.92
N ILE A 65 1.68 -17.53 16.35
CA ILE A 65 2.33 -18.13 17.52
C ILE A 65 1.60 -17.76 18.81
N VAL A 66 1.35 -16.46 19.02
CA VAL A 66 0.65 -15.95 20.20
C VAL A 66 -0.71 -16.61 20.33
N TRP A 67 -1.42 -16.72 19.22
CA TRP A 67 -2.75 -17.28 19.22
C TRP A 67 -2.77 -18.80 19.30
N GLY A 68 -1.78 -19.49 18.72
CA GLY A 68 -1.57 -20.93 18.92
C GLY A 68 -1.21 -21.28 20.38
N ALA A 69 -0.42 -20.44 21.03
CA ALA A 69 -0.06 -20.61 22.44
C ALA A 69 -1.24 -20.28 23.36
N SER A 70 -1.95 -19.18 23.09
CA SER A 70 -3.10 -18.77 23.89
C SER A 70 -4.28 -19.72 23.72
N SER A 71 -4.55 -20.23 22.53
CA SER A 71 -5.60 -21.23 22.31
C SER A 71 -5.31 -22.54 23.06
N ASN A 72 -4.05 -22.98 23.18
CA ASN A 72 -3.68 -24.10 24.05
C ASN A 72 -3.91 -23.77 25.53
N PHE A 73 -3.61 -22.54 25.97
CA PHE A 73 -3.83 -22.07 27.34
C PHE A 73 -5.33 -21.89 27.67
N TYR A 74 -6.12 -21.33 26.75
CA TYR A 74 -7.57 -21.19 26.87
C TYR A 74 -8.29 -22.53 26.70
N ARG A 75 -7.74 -23.52 25.98
CA ARG A 75 -8.28 -24.90 25.98
C ARG A 75 -8.25 -25.54 27.36
N VAL A 76 -7.31 -25.12 28.22
CA VAL A 76 -7.21 -25.56 29.62
C VAL A 76 -8.22 -24.80 30.50
N LEU A 77 -8.68 -23.61 30.11
CA LEU A 77 -9.52 -22.73 30.94
C LEU A 77 -10.98 -22.53 30.45
N SER A 78 -11.31 -22.78 29.19
CA SER A 78 -12.56 -22.35 28.54
C SER A 78 -13.20 -23.48 27.74
N GLN A 79 -14.37 -23.93 28.22
CA GLN A 79 -15.33 -24.78 27.50
C GLN A 79 -16.22 -23.99 26.52
N ALA A 80 -15.96 -22.70 26.30
CA ALA A 80 -16.86 -21.81 25.55
C ALA A 80 -16.57 -21.72 24.05
N ASP A 81 -15.36 -22.02 23.59
CA ASP A 81 -14.94 -21.92 22.17
C ASP A 81 -14.95 -23.28 21.44
N ALA A 82 -15.79 -24.21 21.89
CA ALA A 82 -15.79 -25.62 21.47
C ALA A 82 -16.41 -25.89 20.07
N THR A 83 -16.62 -24.87 19.23
CA THR A 83 -17.34 -25.05 17.95
C THR A 83 -16.47 -25.00 16.70
N LEU A 84 -15.22 -24.53 16.79
CA LEU A 84 -14.28 -24.48 15.67
C LEU A 84 -12.93 -25.10 16.04
N GLY A 85 -12.43 -25.99 15.20
CA GLY A 85 -11.10 -26.59 15.40
C GLY A 85 -9.97 -25.58 15.21
N LEU A 86 -8.90 -25.72 16.00
CA LEU A 86 -7.73 -24.82 16.01
C LEU A 86 -7.18 -24.52 14.61
N ASN A 87 -7.09 -25.53 13.74
CA ASN A 87 -6.56 -25.36 12.38
C ASN A 87 -7.44 -24.46 11.50
N THR A 88 -8.77 -24.54 11.65
CA THR A 88 -9.69 -23.69 10.90
C THR A 88 -9.55 -22.23 11.33
N GLN A 89 -9.43 -22.02 12.63
CA GLN A 89 -9.37 -20.70 13.22
C GLN A 89 -7.97 -20.07 12.92
N LEU A 90 -6.88 -20.87 13.04
CA LEU A 90 -5.58 -20.77 12.34
C LEU A 90 -5.64 -20.10 10.98
N TRP A 91 -6.31 -20.82 10.09
CA TRP A 91 -6.42 -20.49 8.69
C TRP A 91 -7.17 -19.17 8.46
N VAL A 92 -8.28 -18.94 9.16
CA VAL A 92 -9.07 -17.70 9.03
C VAL A 92 -8.24 -16.49 9.46
N MET A 93 -7.50 -16.58 10.57
CA MET A 93 -6.62 -15.52 11.03
C MET A 93 -5.50 -15.21 10.03
N HIS A 94 -4.88 -16.25 9.48
CA HIS A 94 -3.85 -16.08 8.46
C HIS A 94 -4.39 -15.36 7.21
N VAL A 95 -5.55 -15.77 6.71
CA VAL A 95 -6.18 -15.13 5.56
C VAL A 95 -6.52 -13.67 5.85
N ILE A 96 -7.17 -13.37 6.98
CA ILE A 96 -7.50 -11.98 7.34
C ILE A 96 -6.23 -11.12 7.46
N ALA A 97 -5.17 -11.63 8.07
CA ALA A 97 -3.92 -10.90 8.22
C ALA A 97 -3.26 -10.59 6.86
N VAL A 98 -3.27 -11.56 5.92
CA VAL A 98 -2.80 -11.33 4.54
C VAL A 98 -3.60 -10.22 3.86
N PHE A 99 -4.92 -10.17 4.04
CA PHE A 99 -5.78 -9.14 3.46
C PHE A 99 -5.50 -7.76 4.04
N ILE A 100 -5.32 -7.66 5.36
CA ILE A 100 -5.03 -6.37 6.03
C ILE A 100 -3.66 -5.82 5.60
N LEU A 101 -2.66 -6.70 5.42
CA LEU A 101 -1.28 -6.32 5.12
C LEU A 101 -1.00 -6.20 3.60
N TYR A 102 -1.95 -6.59 2.77
CA TYR A 102 -1.85 -6.57 1.32
C TYR A 102 -1.49 -5.19 0.73
N PRO A 103 -2.15 -4.07 1.08
CA PRO A 103 -1.78 -2.76 0.54
C PRO A 103 -0.34 -2.37 0.85
N GLY A 104 0.16 -2.68 2.05
CA GLY A 104 1.55 -2.42 2.44
C GLY A 104 2.54 -3.22 1.59
N TRP A 105 2.27 -4.51 1.37
CA TRP A 105 3.08 -5.34 0.46
C TRP A 105 3.06 -4.85 -0.98
N ALA A 106 1.88 -4.50 -1.49
CA ALA A 106 1.73 -3.97 -2.84
C ALA A 106 2.53 -2.66 -3.02
N GLN A 107 2.43 -1.76 -2.03
CA GLN A 107 3.16 -0.50 -2.02
C GLN A 107 4.67 -0.74 -2.01
N ALA A 108 5.17 -1.61 -1.12
CA ALA A 108 6.59 -1.93 -1.02
C ALA A 108 7.13 -2.54 -2.32
N ALA A 109 6.42 -3.52 -2.88
CA ALA A 109 6.80 -4.19 -4.12
C ALA A 109 6.85 -3.23 -5.32
N LEU A 110 5.82 -2.39 -5.48
CA LEU A 110 5.76 -1.41 -6.57
C LEU A 110 6.74 -0.25 -6.40
N SER A 111 7.10 0.11 -5.16
CA SER A 111 8.04 1.21 -4.88
C SER A 111 9.45 1.00 -5.46
N VAL A 112 9.82 -0.25 -5.76
CA VAL A 112 11.07 -0.58 -6.46
C VAL A 112 11.10 0.02 -7.87
N PHE A 113 9.95 0.16 -8.52
CA PHE A 113 9.83 0.68 -9.88
C PHE A 113 9.50 2.17 -9.94
N ALA A 114 9.32 2.82 -8.78
CA ALA A 114 9.01 4.23 -8.69
C ALA A 114 10.28 5.06 -8.93
N CYS A 115 10.33 5.73 -10.08
CA CYS A 115 11.45 6.57 -10.49
C CYS A 115 10.98 8.01 -10.71
N TYR A 116 11.77 8.98 -10.25
CA TYR A 116 11.49 10.40 -10.35
C TYR A 116 12.56 11.13 -11.14
N LYS A 117 12.18 12.02 -12.05
CA LYS A 117 13.12 12.84 -12.81
C LYS A 117 13.40 14.13 -12.05
N ILE A 118 14.64 14.30 -11.60
CA ILE A 118 15.09 15.46 -10.84
C ILE A 118 15.37 16.62 -11.80
N ASP A 119 16.37 16.46 -12.67
CA ASP A 119 16.70 17.47 -13.68
C ASP A 119 16.28 17.02 -15.08
N ASP A 120 15.89 17.98 -15.92
CA ASP A 120 15.64 17.74 -17.34
C ASP A 120 16.81 18.16 -18.25
N GLY A 121 17.85 18.77 -17.68
CA GLY A 121 19.07 19.20 -18.37
C GLY A 121 18.84 20.33 -19.37
N LYS A 122 17.64 20.94 -19.39
CA LYS A 122 17.20 21.83 -20.47
C LYS A 122 16.48 23.08 -19.97
N THR A 123 15.69 22.97 -18.90
CA THR A 123 14.89 24.08 -18.39
C THR A 123 15.28 24.42 -16.95
N GLY A 124 15.40 25.71 -16.65
CA GLY A 124 15.71 26.22 -15.31
C GLY A 124 16.68 27.40 -15.33
N LEU A 125 16.62 28.22 -14.27
CA LEU A 125 17.48 29.40 -14.09
C LEU A 125 18.98 29.04 -13.93
N TYR A 126 19.30 27.78 -13.62
CA TYR A 126 20.66 27.31 -13.34
C TYR A 126 20.99 26.01 -14.09
N ALA A 127 20.90 26.01 -15.42
CA ALA A 127 21.14 24.84 -16.26
C ALA A 127 22.52 24.18 -16.03
N GLN A 128 23.56 24.98 -15.77
CA GLN A 128 24.92 24.51 -15.46
C GLN A 128 25.03 23.65 -14.18
N ASN A 129 24.05 23.74 -13.26
CA ASN A 129 24.03 22.97 -12.01
C ASN A 129 23.19 21.69 -12.09
N GLN A 130 22.54 21.44 -13.23
CA GLN A 130 21.72 20.24 -13.46
C GLN A 130 22.62 19.03 -13.73
N LYS A 131 22.98 18.32 -12.66
CA LYS A 131 23.84 17.12 -12.73
C LYS A 131 23.03 15.81 -12.71
N ALA A 132 21.75 15.85 -12.32
CA ALA A 132 20.91 14.68 -12.14
C ALA A 132 19.92 14.49 -13.31
N ALA A 133 20.45 14.36 -14.53
CA ALA A 133 19.68 14.34 -15.78
C ALA A 133 19.50 12.93 -16.40
N TRP A 134 19.57 11.86 -15.59
CA TRP A 134 19.42 10.49 -16.09
C TRP A 134 18.06 10.25 -16.79
N ARG A 135 18.09 9.59 -17.95
CA ARG A 135 16.90 9.41 -18.83
C ARG A 135 15.71 8.73 -18.12
N HIS A 136 16.00 7.76 -17.25
CA HIS A 136 14.98 6.99 -16.54
C HIS A 136 14.68 7.53 -15.13
N GLY A 137 15.31 8.63 -14.72
CA GLY A 137 15.16 9.23 -13.39
C GLY A 137 15.92 8.47 -12.29
N TYR A 138 15.72 8.91 -11.06
CA TYR A 138 16.37 8.37 -9.87
C TYR A 138 15.34 7.63 -9.03
N TRP A 139 15.80 6.62 -8.30
CA TRP A 139 14.91 5.77 -7.53
C TRP A 139 14.30 6.55 -6.36
N VAL A 140 12.97 6.54 -6.23
CA VAL A 140 12.27 7.36 -5.23
C VAL A 140 12.73 7.08 -3.80
N ARG A 141 13.22 5.86 -3.54
CA ARG A 141 13.69 5.45 -2.21
C ARG A 141 15.18 5.69 -1.96
N ASP A 142 15.97 5.89 -3.01
CA ASP A 142 17.36 6.33 -2.94
C ASP A 142 17.68 7.22 -4.15
N MET A 143 17.52 8.53 -3.99
CA MET A 143 17.74 9.48 -5.08
C MET A 143 19.21 9.60 -5.49
N ALA A 144 20.15 9.02 -4.74
CA ALA A 144 21.54 8.91 -5.16
C ALA A 144 21.74 7.82 -6.24
N GLN A 145 20.72 7.00 -6.49
CA GLN A 145 20.79 5.84 -7.36
C GLN A 145 19.97 6.04 -8.64
N GLU A 146 20.64 5.89 -9.78
CA GLU A 146 20.01 5.95 -11.11
C GLU A 146 19.09 4.73 -11.34
N CYS A 147 17.89 4.99 -11.88
CA CYS A 147 16.96 3.92 -12.18
C CYS A 147 17.41 3.04 -13.36
N TYR A 148 17.15 1.74 -13.20
CA TYR A 148 17.42 0.68 -14.18
C TYR A 148 18.89 0.56 -14.64
N THR A 149 19.83 0.98 -13.81
CA THR A 149 21.27 0.78 -14.03
C THR A 149 21.98 0.36 -12.75
N GLY A 150 23.24 -0.08 -12.87
CA GLY A 150 24.08 -0.47 -11.74
C GLY A 150 23.42 -1.47 -10.79
N VAL A 151 23.47 -1.14 -9.49
CA VAL A 151 22.90 -1.97 -8.41
C VAL A 151 21.37 -2.03 -8.49
N HIS A 152 20.70 -1.00 -9.05
CA HIS A 152 19.24 -0.95 -9.08
C HIS A 152 18.69 -2.05 -9.98
N LEU A 153 19.28 -2.17 -11.18
CA LEU A 153 18.93 -3.20 -12.13
C LEU A 153 19.32 -4.60 -11.68
N ARG A 154 20.51 -4.78 -11.09
CA ARG A 154 21.05 -6.11 -10.79
C ARG A 154 20.45 -6.73 -9.53
N LEU A 155 20.12 -5.92 -8.52
CA LEU A 155 19.66 -6.40 -7.22
C LEU A 155 18.19 -6.09 -6.98
N TYR A 156 17.80 -4.81 -7.06
CA TYR A 156 16.47 -4.38 -6.63
C TYR A 156 15.38 -4.75 -7.63
N VAL A 157 15.60 -4.56 -8.94
CA VAL A 157 14.61 -4.90 -9.97
C VAL A 157 14.16 -6.37 -9.91
N PRO A 158 15.05 -7.38 -9.85
CA PRO A 158 14.65 -8.78 -9.69
C PRO A 158 13.83 -9.05 -8.42
N ILE A 159 14.23 -8.44 -7.29
CA ILE A 159 13.48 -8.52 -6.02
C ILE A 159 12.09 -7.93 -6.21
N GLY A 160 11.97 -6.74 -6.80
CA GLY A 160 10.70 -6.09 -7.09
C GLY A 160 9.80 -6.94 -7.99
N ILE A 161 10.35 -7.54 -9.05
CA ILE A 161 9.59 -8.42 -9.96
C ILE A 161 9.06 -9.63 -9.19
N ALA A 162 9.91 -10.30 -8.42
CA ALA A 162 9.51 -11.45 -7.61
C ALA A 162 8.44 -11.06 -6.59
N SER A 163 8.61 -9.92 -5.90
CA SER A 163 7.63 -9.39 -4.94
C SER A 163 6.31 -9.04 -5.59
N VAL A 164 6.29 -8.45 -6.79
CA VAL A 164 5.04 -8.13 -7.51
C VAL A 164 4.29 -9.42 -7.90
N ILE A 165 4.99 -10.41 -8.43
CA ILE A 165 4.37 -11.68 -8.83
C ILE A 165 3.78 -12.40 -7.61
N VAL A 166 4.55 -12.50 -6.52
CA VAL A 166 4.17 -13.28 -5.35
C VAL A 166 3.19 -12.53 -4.44
N LEU A 167 3.41 -11.24 -4.18
CA LEU A 167 2.67 -10.48 -3.16
C LEU A 167 1.53 -9.64 -3.74
N CYS A 168 1.68 -9.10 -4.97
CA CYS A 168 0.59 -8.35 -5.60
C CYS A 168 -0.40 -9.28 -6.29
N PHE A 169 0.09 -10.19 -7.15
CA PHE A 169 -0.80 -11.06 -7.93
C PHE A 169 -1.12 -12.40 -7.26
N GLY A 170 -0.25 -12.87 -6.35
CA GLY A 170 -0.46 -14.11 -5.61
C GLY A 170 -1.76 -14.15 -4.80
N PRO A 171 -2.05 -13.18 -3.91
CA PRO A 171 -3.26 -13.20 -3.08
C PRO A 171 -4.57 -13.12 -3.89
N PRO A 172 -4.74 -12.20 -4.86
CA PRO A 172 -5.94 -12.18 -5.71
C PRO A 172 -6.14 -13.50 -6.48
N LEU A 173 -5.06 -14.05 -7.05
CA LEU A 173 -5.11 -15.31 -7.80
C LEU A 173 -5.43 -16.49 -6.88
N ALA A 174 -4.81 -16.56 -5.70
CA ALA A 174 -5.08 -17.60 -4.71
C ALA A 174 -6.55 -17.55 -4.24
N SER A 175 -7.07 -16.37 -3.92
CA SER A 175 -8.48 -16.15 -3.56
C SER A 175 -9.42 -16.64 -4.68
N PHE A 176 -9.13 -16.25 -5.93
CA PHE A 176 -9.91 -16.65 -7.10
C PHE A 176 -9.90 -18.17 -7.30
N LEU A 177 -8.71 -18.78 -7.34
CA LEU A 177 -8.54 -20.22 -7.56
C LEU A 177 -9.18 -21.06 -6.45
N LEU A 178 -9.06 -20.64 -5.19
CA LEU A 178 -9.66 -21.32 -4.05
C LEU A 178 -11.18 -21.38 -4.17
N LEU A 179 -11.82 -20.25 -4.50
CA LEU A 179 -13.27 -20.18 -4.67
C LEU A 179 -13.74 -20.87 -5.95
N TRP A 180 -12.97 -20.76 -7.04
CA TRP A 180 -13.28 -21.43 -8.29
C TRP A 180 -13.28 -22.96 -8.14
N LYS A 181 -12.29 -23.50 -7.43
CA LYS A 181 -12.19 -24.94 -7.14
C LYS A 181 -13.39 -25.46 -6.34
N HIS A 182 -13.87 -24.70 -5.37
CA HIS A 182 -14.98 -25.11 -4.50
C HIS A 182 -16.34 -24.54 -4.91
N ARG A 183 -16.48 -24.01 -6.14
CA ARG A 183 -17.69 -23.29 -6.60
C ARG A 183 -18.98 -24.11 -6.50
N ALA A 184 -18.89 -25.43 -6.73
CA ALA A 184 -20.03 -26.33 -6.66
C ALA A 184 -20.50 -26.61 -5.22
N GLU A 185 -19.62 -26.38 -4.24
CA GLU A 185 -19.82 -26.73 -2.82
C GLU A 185 -19.83 -25.50 -1.91
N LEU A 186 -19.96 -24.29 -2.47
CA LEU A 186 -20.07 -23.02 -1.71
C LEU A 186 -21.22 -23.03 -0.68
N GLY A 187 -22.22 -23.88 -0.89
CA GLY A 187 -23.34 -24.08 0.05
C GLY A 187 -23.03 -24.99 1.23
N SER A 188 -21.97 -25.80 1.18
CA SER A 188 -21.64 -26.78 2.22
C SER A 188 -21.23 -26.10 3.54
N LYS A 189 -21.53 -26.73 4.68
CA LYS A 189 -21.17 -26.19 6.02
C LYS A 189 -19.65 -26.00 6.15
N TRP A 190 -18.86 -26.92 5.61
CA TRP A 190 -17.40 -26.90 5.67
C TRP A 190 -16.78 -25.75 4.86
N VAL A 191 -17.21 -25.57 3.60
CA VAL A 191 -16.71 -24.46 2.76
C VAL A 191 -17.15 -23.13 3.36
N ARG A 192 -18.37 -23.05 3.88
CA ARG A 192 -18.88 -21.83 4.53
C ARG A 192 -18.09 -21.46 5.77
N GLN A 193 -17.78 -22.41 6.66
CA GLN A 193 -17.02 -22.11 7.89
C GLN A 193 -15.62 -21.54 7.61
N ARG A 194 -14.96 -22.00 6.52
CA ARG A 194 -13.61 -21.54 6.16
C ARG A 194 -13.66 -20.30 5.28
N TYR A 195 -14.34 -20.39 4.15
CA TYR A 195 -14.23 -19.40 3.09
C TYR A 195 -15.32 -18.33 3.12
N SER A 196 -16.26 -18.35 4.07
CA SER A 196 -17.36 -17.37 4.14
C SER A 196 -16.87 -15.92 4.10
N PHE A 197 -15.71 -15.62 4.69
CA PHE A 197 -15.12 -14.28 4.62
C PHE A 197 -14.96 -13.78 3.17
N LEU A 198 -14.56 -14.66 2.25
CA LEU A 198 -14.24 -14.29 0.86
C LEU A 198 -15.47 -14.15 -0.05
N TYR A 199 -16.63 -14.74 0.28
CA TYR A 199 -17.76 -14.76 -0.65
C TYR A 199 -19.13 -14.46 -0.03
N ALA A 200 -19.29 -14.53 1.30
CA ALA A 200 -20.61 -14.46 1.92
C ALA A 200 -21.31 -13.12 1.71
N ARG A 201 -20.55 -12.03 1.59
CA ARG A 201 -21.04 -10.66 1.35
C ARG A 201 -21.63 -10.47 -0.06
N TYR A 202 -21.20 -11.27 -1.03
CA TYR A 202 -21.52 -11.08 -2.44
C TYR A 202 -22.67 -11.99 -2.90
N LYS A 203 -23.38 -11.53 -3.94
CA LYS A 203 -24.40 -12.32 -4.64
C LYS A 203 -23.73 -13.56 -5.27
N PRO A 204 -24.42 -14.69 -5.42
CA PRO A 204 -23.83 -15.92 -5.97
C PRO A 204 -23.18 -15.75 -7.35
N ARG A 205 -23.68 -14.83 -8.20
CA ARG A 205 -23.08 -14.50 -9.50
C ARG A 205 -21.67 -13.88 -9.38
N PHE A 206 -21.40 -13.19 -8.28
CA PHE A 206 -20.17 -12.44 -8.01
C PHE A 206 -19.37 -13.10 -6.86
N PHE A 207 -19.38 -14.43 -6.77
CA PHE A 207 -18.70 -15.13 -5.68
C PHE A 207 -17.19 -14.85 -5.59
N TRP A 208 -16.56 -14.48 -6.70
CA TRP A 208 -15.12 -14.18 -6.84
C TRP A 208 -14.79 -12.68 -6.72
N TRP A 209 -15.77 -11.85 -6.34
CA TRP A 209 -15.59 -10.40 -6.32
C TRP A 209 -14.52 -9.91 -5.34
N GLU A 210 -14.24 -10.68 -4.31
CA GLU A 210 -13.13 -10.38 -3.39
C GLU A 210 -11.79 -10.26 -4.11
N SER A 211 -11.53 -11.11 -5.12
CA SER A 211 -10.33 -10.99 -5.95
C SER A 211 -10.34 -9.71 -6.80
N VAL A 212 -11.51 -9.23 -7.22
CA VAL A 212 -11.64 -7.95 -7.94
C VAL A 212 -11.32 -6.79 -7.02
N LEU A 213 -11.83 -6.79 -5.79
CA LEU A 213 -11.52 -5.73 -4.82
C LEU A 213 -10.01 -5.63 -4.53
N MET A 214 -9.31 -6.76 -4.40
CA MET A 214 -7.84 -6.74 -4.24
C MET A 214 -7.11 -6.21 -5.49
N LEU A 215 -7.66 -6.41 -6.69
CA LEU A 215 -7.09 -5.84 -7.92
C LEU A 215 -7.40 -4.35 -8.06
N GLU A 216 -8.58 -3.89 -7.63
CA GLU A 216 -8.94 -2.47 -7.55
C GLU A 216 -8.04 -1.74 -6.55
N GLU A 217 -7.80 -2.33 -5.38
CA GLU A 217 -6.86 -1.83 -4.39
C GLU A 217 -5.43 -1.76 -4.95
N LEU A 218 -4.96 -2.81 -5.63
CA LEU A 218 -3.66 -2.80 -6.31
C LEU A 218 -3.55 -1.69 -7.35
N ALA A 219 -4.62 -1.42 -8.11
CA ALA A 219 -4.64 -0.34 -9.08
C ALA A 219 -4.52 1.04 -8.40
N LEU A 220 -5.21 1.24 -7.27
CA LEU A 220 -5.09 2.47 -6.48
C LEU A 220 -3.68 2.65 -5.92
N VAL A 221 -3.09 1.61 -5.34
CA VAL A 221 -1.70 1.65 -4.84
C VAL A 221 -0.72 1.90 -5.98
N ALA A 222 -0.93 1.31 -7.15
CA ALA A 222 -0.10 1.57 -8.33
C ALA A 222 -0.19 3.04 -8.77
N VAL A 223 -1.40 3.60 -8.86
CA VAL A 223 -1.60 5.02 -9.19
C VAL A 223 -0.91 5.92 -8.16
N GLU A 224 -1.00 5.59 -6.87
CA GLU A 224 -0.33 6.33 -5.81
C GLU A 224 1.19 6.28 -5.95
N VAL A 225 1.77 5.08 -6.09
CA VAL A 225 3.21 4.86 -6.14
C VAL A 225 3.83 5.48 -7.39
N PHE A 226 3.26 5.23 -8.57
CA PHE A 226 3.75 5.78 -9.83
C PHE A 226 3.39 7.26 -10.01
N GLY A 227 2.32 7.71 -9.38
CA GLY A 227 1.92 9.12 -9.35
C GLY A 227 3.00 10.02 -8.77
N ARG A 228 3.78 9.54 -7.80
CA ARG A 228 4.96 10.25 -7.26
C ARG A 228 6.04 10.54 -8.30
N GLY A 229 6.05 9.80 -9.41
CA GLY A 229 6.96 10.00 -10.55
C GLY A 229 6.54 11.14 -11.50
N LEU A 230 5.33 11.66 -11.36
CA LEU A 230 4.81 12.73 -12.22
C LEU A 230 5.43 14.07 -11.85
N LYS A 231 5.72 14.90 -12.87
CA LYS A 231 6.33 16.22 -12.67
C LYS A 231 5.45 17.21 -11.90
N SER A 232 4.13 17.06 -11.99
CA SER A 232 3.16 17.98 -11.43
C SER A 232 2.25 17.23 -10.46
N VAL A 233 2.18 17.73 -9.23
CA VAL A 233 1.33 17.18 -8.16
C VAL A 233 -0.15 17.22 -8.57
N ALA A 234 -0.58 18.24 -9.33
CA ALA A 234 -1.93 18.33 -9.86
C ALA A 234 -2.28 17.15 -10.76
N HIS A 235 -1.34 16.70 -11.62
CA HIS A 235 -1.58 15.54 -12.49
C HIS A 235 -1.70 14.24 -11.67
N GLN A 236 -0.89 14.07 -10.63
CA GLN A 236 -1.01 12.94 -9.70
C GLN A 236 -2.40 12.88 -9.06
N ILE A 237 -2.88 14.04 -8.57
CA ILE A 237 -4.20 14.15 -7.94
C ILE A 237 -5.32 13.83 -8.93
N LEU A 238 -5.26 14.37 -10.16
CA LEU A 238 -6.27 14.11 -11.19
C LEU A 238 -6.34 12.64 -11.60
N VAL A 239 -5.19 11.96 -11.74
CA VAL A 239 -5.16 10.52 -12.07
C VAL A 239 -5.75 9.69 -10.92
N LEU A 240 -5.45 10.05 -9.66
CA LEU A 240 -6.05 9.38 -8.50
C LEU A 240 -7.57 9.59 -8.44
N LEU A 241 -8.06 10.80 -8.73
CA LEU A 241 -9.49 11.10 -8.82
C LEU A 241 -10.17 10.30 -9.95
N ALA A 242 -9.52 10.20 -11.12
CA ALA A 242 -10.00 9.38 -12.23
C ALA A 242 -10.08 7.89 -11.83
N ALA A 243 -9.09 7.38 -11.09
CA ALA A 243 -9.10 6.01 -10.59
C ALA A 243 -10.27 5.75 -9.61
N PHE A 244 -10.50 6.64 -8.64
CA PHE A 244 -11.62 6.51 -7.70
C PHE A 244 -12.98 6.56 -8.39
N THR A 245 -13.17 7.49 -9.31
CA THR A 245 -14.43 7.62 -10.06
C THR A 245 -14.69 6.38 -10.93
N PHE A 246 -13.67 5.86 -11.59
CA PHE A 246 -13.77 4.63 -12.40
C PHE A 246 -14.10 3.40 -11.56
N ILE A 247 -13.39 3.18 -10.44
CA ILE A 247 -13.63 2.06 -9.53
C ILE A 247 -15.02 2.16 -8.88
N SER A 248 -15.44 3.35 -8.49
CA SER A 248 -16.79 3.60 -7.96
C SER A 248 -17.87 3.27 -9.01
N ALA A 249 -17.66 3.63 -10.27
CA ALA A 249 -18.56 3.31 -11.36
C ALA A 249 -18.67 1.80 -11.61
N ILE A 250 -17.55 1.06 -11.59
CA ILE A 250 -17.55 -0.41 -11.72
C ILE A 250 -18.34 -1.05 -10.57
N ASN A 251 -18.04 -0.67 -9.32
CA ASN A 251 -18.70 -1.24 -8.15
C ASN A 251 -20.21 -0.94 -8.14
N MET A 252 -20.62 0.25 -8.56
CA MET A 252 -22.03 0.62 -8.68
C MET A 252 -22.73 -0.14 -9.80
N ALA A 253 -22.11 -0.26 -10.99
CA ALA A 253 -22.68 -0.95 -12.14
C ALA A 253 -22.81 -2.46 -11.91
N CYS A 254 -21.83 -3.08 -11.26
CA CYS A 254 -21.86 -4.51 -10.96
C CYS A 254 -22.74 -4.84 -9.74
N SER A 255 -22.85 -3.94 -8.75
CA SER A 255 -23.59 -4.13 -7.50
C SER A 255 -23.38 -5.55 -6.92
N PRO A 256 -22.13 -5.92 -6.58
CA PRO A 256 -21.75 -7.29 -6.23
C PRO A 256 -22.31 -7.73 -4.88
N SER A 257 -22.45 -6.79 -3.95
CA SER A 257 -22.89 -7.03 -2.57
C SER A 257 -24.37 -7.43 -2.48
N LYS A 258 -24.70 -8.32 -1.53
CA LYS A 258 -26.10 -8.74 -1.28
C LYS A 258 -26.94 -7.63 -0.66
N LEU A 259 -26.37 -6.90 0.29
CA LEU A 259 -27.07 -5.85 1.03
C LEU A 259 -26.85 -4.50 0.35
N MET A 260 -27.93 -3.80 0.01
CA MET A 260 -27.85 -2.48 -0.63
C MET A 260 -27.21 -1.42 0.28
N VAL A 261 -27.34 -1.56 1.60
CA VAL A 261 -26.69 -0.66 2.57
C VAL A 261 -25.16 -0.68 2.40
N ILE A 262 -24.59 -1.87 2.16
CA ILE A 262 -23.16 -2.03 1.94
C ILE A 262 -22.71 -1.30 0.68
N THR A 263 -23.41 -1.48 -0.44
CA THR A 263 -23.09 -0.78 -1.69
C THR A 263 -23.18 0.74 -1.54
N LYS A 264 -24.15 1.24 -0.77
CA LYS A 264 -24.25 2.67 -0.46
C LYS A 264 -23.09 3.18 0.38
N LEU A 265 -22.66 2.41 1.39
CA LEU A 265 -21.52 2.76 2.23
C LEU A 265 -20.21 2.78 1.42
N GLU A 266 -20.00 1.81 0.54
CA GLU A 266 -18.85 1.76 -0.37
C GLU A 266 -18.81 3.00 -1.28
N PHE A 267 -19.95 3.36 -1.87
CA PHE A 267 -20.07 4.56 -2.69
C PHE A 267 -19.84 5.85 -1.90
N MET A 268 -20.42 5.97 -0.70
CA MET A 268 -20.21 7.14 0.17
C MET A 268 -18.74 7.27 0.59
N SER A 269 -18.08 6.16 0.93
CA SER A 269 -16.66 6.15 1.28
C SER A 269 -15.78 6.63 0.11
N MET A 270 -16.01 6.11 -1.10
CA MET A 270 -15.30 6.56 -2.31
C MET A 270 -15.57 8.02 -2.64
N THR A 271 -16.79 8.50 -2.38
CA THR A 271 -17.17 9.90 -2.57
C THR A 271 -16.42 10.81 -1.59
N VAL A 272 -16.33 10.44 -0.32
CA VAL A 272 -15.57 11.19 0.69
C VAL A 272 -14.09 11.25 0.31
N LEU A 273 -13.48 10.13 -0.07
CA LEU A 273 -12.08 10.09 -0.53
C LEU A 273 -11.85 10.99 -1.75
N SER A 274 -12.75 10.92 -2.73
CA SER A 274 -12.70 11.76 -3.93
C SER A 274 -12.82 13.26 -3.60
N LEU A 275 -13.71 13.62 -2.66
CA LEU A 275 -13.87 14.98 -2.19
C LEU A 275 -12.61 15.47 -1.47
N THR A 276 -12.03 14.65 -0.57
CA THR A 276 -10.79 15.00 0.15
C THR A 276 -9.66 15.28 -0.82
N VAL A 277 -9.48 14.43 -1.84
CA VAL A 277 -8.46 14.62 -2.88
C VAL A 277 -8.76 15.86 -3.72
N SER A 278 -10.03 16.12 -4.05
CA SER A 278 -10.42 17.34 -4.78
C SER A 278 -10.13 18.61 -3.98
N LEU A 279 -10.40 18.63 -2.67
CA LEU A 279 -10.05 19.75 -1.79
C LEU A 279 -8.54 19.95 -1.73
N SER A 280 -7.74 18.87 -1.67
CA SER A 280 -6.28 18.98 -1.69
C SER A 280 -5.75 19.60 -2.98
N LEU A 281 -6.41 19.37 -4.12
CA LEU A 281 -6.04 19.97 -5.40
C LEU A 281 -6.19 21.49 -5.37
N PHE A 282 -7.28 22.00 -4.78
CA PHE A 282 -7.51 23.45 -4.69
C PHE A 282 -6.38 24.16 -3.96
N PHE A 283 -5.91 23.61 -2.83
CA PHE A 283 -4.78 24.17 -2.08
C PHE A 283 -3.48 24.14 -2.90
N VAL A 284 -3.18 23.03 -3.57
CA VAL A 284 -1.94 22.89 -4.37
C VAL A 284 -1.92 23.84 -5.57
N VAL A 285 -3.07 24.09 -6.19
CA VAL A 285 -3.16 25.00 -7.35
C VAL A 285 -3.02 26.46 -6.90
N ASP A 286 -3.61 26.84 -5.77
CA ASP A 286 -3.52 28.20 -5.21
C ASP A 286 -2.08 28.58 -4.83
N ASP A 287 -1.35 27.65 -4.18
CA ASP A 287 0.08 27.80 -3.91
C ASP A 287 0.91 27.95 -5.20
N GLY A 288 0.52 27.22 -6.27
CA GLY A 288 1.19 27.31 -7.56
C GLY A 288 0.96 28.65 -8.28
N LEU A 289 -0.23 29.24 -8.16
CA LEU A 289 -0.56 30.53 -8.75
C LEU A 289 0.12 31.69 -8.01
N SER A 290 0.08 31.68 -6.68
CA SER A 290 0.75 32.70 -5.85
C SER A 290 2.26 32.75 -6.09
N ALA A 291 2.92 31.59 -6.19
CA ALA A 291 4.35 31.52 -6.49
C ALA A 291 4.68 32.03 -7.91
N ALA A 292 3.80 31.83 -8.89
CA ALA A 292 3.99 32.34 -10.25
C ALA A 292 3.88 33.87 -10.32
N ASP A 293 2.94 34.46 -9.58
CA ASP A 293 2.76 35.91 -9.50
C ASP A 293 3.93 36.60 -8.80
N GLU A 294 4.50 36.00 -7.74
CA GLU A 294 5.71 36.53 -7.10
C GLU A 294 6.91 36.54 -8.05
N VAL A 295 7.16 35.45 -8.77
CA VAL A 295 8.29 35.35 -9.74
C VAL A 295 8.13 36.34 -10.89
N GLY A 296 6.90 36.57 -11.37
CA GLY A 296 6.61 37.61 -12.38
C GLY A 296 6.96 39.02 -11.89
N GLY A 297 6.75 39.30 -10.60
CA GLY A 297 7.10 40.57 -9.96
C GLY A 297 8.60 40.86 -9.90
N TRP A 298 9.45 39.84 -9.76
CA TRP A 298 10.91 40.02 -9.76
C TRP A 298 11.51 40.22 -11.15
N THR A 299 10.82 39.78 -12.22
CA THR A 299 11.27 39.99 -13.61
C THR A 299 10.87 41.33 -14.21
N ALA A 300 10.10 42.14 -13.49
CA ALA A 300 9.60 43.44 -13.92
C ALA A 300 10.46 44.65 -13.46
N TRP A 301 11.63 44.40 -12.86
CA TRP A 301 12.59 45.43 -12.40
C TRP A 301 13.98 45.22 -13.00
#